data_AF-D5H6T0-F1
#
_entry.id   AF-D5H6T0-F1
#
_cell.length_a   1.000
_cell.length_b   1.000
_cell.length_c   1.000
_cell.angle_alpha   90.00
_cell.angle_beta   90.00
_cell.angle_gamma   90.00
#
_symmetry.space_group_name_H-M   'P 1'
#
loop_
_entity.id
_entity.type
_entity.pdbx_description
1 polymer ?
#
loop_
_entity_poly.entity_id
_entity_poly.type
_entity_poly.pdbx_seq_one_letter_code
_entity_poly.pdbx_strand_id
1 'polypeptide(L)' 'MRNFEVIGEAVKQLSPDLRNRYASVEWRRVAGVRDVLIHNYTGVDLDEVWNGIEKDLPRLKRTVTAMLDDMNG' A
#
# COMPACT_ATOMS: atom_id res chain seq x y z
N MET A 1 0.68 -13.98 -0.43
CA MET A 1 -0.62 -13.48 0.07
C MET A 1 -0.50 -12.86 1.47
N ARG A 2 -0.04 -13.59 2.50
CA ARG A 2 0.05 -13.12 3.90
C ARG A 2 0.68 -11.72 4.10
N ASN A 3 1.79 -11.41 3.43
CA ASN A 3 2.48 -10.12 3.60
C ASN A 3 1.63 -8.92 3.17
N PHE A 4 0.82 -9.08 2.12
CA PHE A 4 -0.07 -8.02 1.63
C PHE A 4 -1.24 -7.76 2.59
N GLU A 5 -1.76 -8.82 3.23
CA GLU A 5 -2.77 -8.68 4.27
C GLU A 5 -2.23 -7.90 5.47
N VAL A 6 -1.00 -8.20 5.89
CA VAL A 6 -0.33 -7.47 6.98
C VAL A 6 -0.16 -5.99 6.63
N ILE A 7 0.26 -5.67 5.41
CA ILE A 7 0.37 -4.28 4.94
C ILE A 7 -1.00 -3.58 4.96
N GLY A 8 -2.03 -4.23 4.45
CA GLY A 8 -3.39 -3.67 4.41
C GLY A 8 -3.94 -3.37 5.81
N GLU A 9 -3.78 -4.31 6.75
CA GLU A 9 -4.20 -4.13 8.15
C GLU A 9 -3.39 -3.06 8.87
N ALA A 10 -2.07 -2.99 8.63
CA ALA A 10 -1.23 -1.94 9.21
C ALA A 10 -1.66 -0.55 8.70
N VAL A 11 -1.98 -0.41 7.40
CA VAL A 11 -2.47 0.85 6.86
C VAL A 11 -3.78 1.28 7.51
N LYS A 12 -4.70 0.34 7.78
CA LYS A 12 -5.98 0.62 8.46
C LYS A 12 -5.80 1.21 9.87
N GLN A 13 -4.68 0.94 10.52
CA GLN A 13 -4.37 1.47 11.86
C GLN A 13 -3.73 2.87 11.83
N LEU A 14 -3.25 3.35 10.68
CA LEU A 14 -2.74 4.72 10.55
C LEU A 14 -3.86 5.74 10.79
N SER A 15 -3.56 6.80 11.54
CA SER A 15 -4.53 7.87 11.81
C SER A 15 -4.89 8.64 10.52
N PRO A 16 -6.11 9.22 10.46
CA PRO A 16 -6.51 10.05 9.32
C PRO A 16 -5.55 11.22 9.08
N ASP A 17 -5.08 11.88 10.13
CA ASP A 17 -4.14 13.01 10.06
C ASP A 17 -2.82 12.60 9.39
N LEU A 18 -2.31 11.42 9.76
CA LEU A 18 -1.07 10.90 9.18
C LEU A 18 -1.28 10.54 7.71
N ARG A 19 -2.40 9.91 7.36
CA ARG A 19 -2.74 9.64 5.94
C ARG A 19 -2.87 10.92 5.13
N ASN A 20 -3.46 11.97 5.69
CA ASN A 20 -3.63 13.27 5.05
C ASN A 20 -2.29 13.99 4.83
N ARG A 21 -1.37 13.91 5.79
CA ARG A 21 -0.01 14.47 5.64
C ARG A 21 0.75 13.82 4.47
N TYR A 22 0.45 12.55 4.18
CA TYR A 22 1.06 11.78 3.10
C TYR A 22 0.03 11.42 2.02
N ALA A 23 -0.77 12.39 1.58
CA ALA A 23 -1.85 12.20 0.60
C ALA A 23 -1.39 11.80 -0.82
N SER A 24 -0.08 11.83 -1.10
CA SER A 24 0.47 11.33 -2.36
C SER A 24 0.35 9.81 -2.51
N VAL A 25 0.07 9.09 -1.42
CA VAL A 25 -0.19 7.65 -1.40
C VAL A 25 -1.69 7.40 -1.40
N GLU A 26 -2.12 6.52 -2.29
CA GLU A 26 -3.51 6.03 -2.37
C GLU A 26 -3.80 5.03 -1.23
N TRP A 27 -3.91 5.52 0.01
CA TRP A 27 -4.06 4.69 1.22
C TRP A 27 -5.23 3.71 1.14
N ARG A 28 -6.32 4.11 0.49
CA ARG A 28 -7.49 3.24 0.29
C ARG A 28 -7.16 2.04 -0.60
N ARG A 29 -6.34 2.24 -1.63
CA ARG A 29 -5.87 1.18 -2.53
C ARG A 29 -4.89 0.25 -1.81
N VAL A 30 -4.02 0.79 -0.96
CA VAL A 30 -3.08 -0.01 -0.15
C VAL A 30 -3.82 -0.85 0.90
N ALA A 31 -4.82 -0.28 1.56
CA ALA A 31 -5.68 -1.02 2.51
C ALA A 31 -6.49 -2.14 1.83
N GLY A 32 -6.83 -1.96 0.54
CA GLY A 32 -7.54 -2.93 -0.30
C GLY A 32 -6.63 -3.85 -1.13
N VAL A 33 -5.33 -3.95 -0.83
CA VAL A 33 -4.40 -4.75 -1.65
C VAL A 33 -4.76 -6.25 -1.68
N ARG A 34 -5.46 -6.74 -0.65
CA ARG A 34 -6.05 -8.09 -0.64
C ARG A 34 -7.11 -8.25 -1.74
N ASP A 35 -7.94 -7.24 -1.95
CA ASP A 35 -9.02 -7.26 -2.93
C ASP A 35 -8.45 -7.23 -4.35
N VAL A 36 -7.37 -6.49 -4.58
CA VAL A 36 -6.65 -6.47 -5.87
C VAL A 36 -6.11 -7.87 -6.20
N LEU A 37 -5.54 -8.59 -5.23
CA LEU A 37 -5.07 -9.95 -5.47
C LEU A 37 -6.26 -10.88 -5.74
N ILE A 38 -7.24 -10.94 -4.86
CA ILE A 38 -8.33 -11.94 -4.96
C ILE A 38 -9.25 -11.70 -6.18
N HIS A 39 -9.59 -10.44 -6.48
CA HIS A 39 -10.47 -10.12 -7.61
C HIS A 39 -9.77 -10.12 -8.98
N ASN A 40 -8.48 -9.82 -9.06
CA ASN A 40 -7.76 -9.85 -10.34
C ASN A 40 -7.18 -11.23 -10.68
N TYR A 41 -7.08 -12.17 -9.72
CA TYR A 41 -6.61 -13.54 -9.98
C TYR A 41 -7.56 -14.37 -10.85
N THR A 42 -8.85 -14.03 -10.94
CA THR A 42 -9.86 -14.84 -11.63
C THR A 42 -10.19 -14.38 -13.05
N GLY A 43 -9.46 -13.40 -13.61
CA GLY A 43 -9.65 -13.00 -15.01
C GLY A 43 -8.94 -11.73 -15.50
N VAL A 44 -7.95 -11.20 -14.78
CA VAL A 44 -7.24 -9.97 -15.17
C VAL A 44 -5.75 -10.25 -15.35
N ASP A 45 -5.14 -9.49 -16.25
CA ASP A 45 -3.75 -9.54 -16.67
C ASP A 45 -2.80 -9.51 -15.47
N LEU A 46 -2.13 -10.63 -15.20
CA LEU A 46 -1.13 -10.78 -14.14
C LEU A 46 -0.01 -9.74 -14.26
N ASP A 47 0.24 -9.23 -15.48
CA ASP A 47 1.23 -8.17 -15.72
C ASP A 47 0.81 -6.82 -15.13
N GLU A 48 -0.48 -6.51 -15.05
CA GLU A 48 -0.94 -5.28 -14.40
C GLU A 48 -0.74 -5.35 -12.88
N VAL A 49 -1.02 -6.52 -12.30
CA VAL A 49 -0.78 -6.79 -10.87
C VAL A 49 0.71 -6.75 -10.58
N TRP A 50 1.55 -7.38 -11.41
CA TRP A 50 3.00 -7.38 -11.25
C TRP A 50 3.59 -5.97 -11.40
N ASN A 51 3.12 -5.19 -12.37
CA ASN A 51 3.51 -3.78 -12.52
C ASN A 51 3.13 -2.93 -11.31
N GLY A 52 1.93 -3.14 -10.75
CA GLY A 52 1.50 -2.49 -9.51
C GLY A 52 2.43 -2.84 -8.36
N ILE A 53 2.82 -4.11 -8.23
CA ILE A 53 3.77 -4.55 -7.22
C ILE A 53 5.14 -3.89 -7.44
N GLU A 54 5.73 -3.96 -8.64
CA GLU A 54 7.07 -3.42 -8.89
C GLU A 54 7.16 -1.89 -8.81
N LYS A 55 6.07 -1.16 -9.10
CA LYS A 55 6.08 0.31 -9.09
C LYS A 55 5.56 0.90 -7.79
N ASP A 56 4.46 0.35 -7.26
CA ASP A 56 3.78 0.92 -6.10
C ASP A 56 4.42 0.50 -4.77
N LEU A 57 4.94 -0.73 -4.62
CA LEU A 57 5.61 -1.14 -3.37
C LEU A 57 6.89 -0.34 -3.09
N PRO A 58 7.81 -0.12 -4.04
CA PRO A 58 8.99 0.71 -3.76
C PRO A 58 8.63 2.15 -3.42
N ARG A 59 7.58 2.69 -4.06
CA ARG A 59 7.05 4.02 -3.73
C ARG A 59 6.48 4.05 -2.31
N LEU A 60 5.67 3.07 -1.94
CA LEU A 60 5.14 2.93 -0.58
C LEU A 60 6.25 2.80 0.46
N LYS A 61 7.27 1.99 0.18
CA LYS A 61 8.44 1.82 1.06
C LYS A 61 9.15 3.16 1.30
N ARG A 62 9.41 3.93 0.24
CA ARG A 62 10.02 5.27 0.37
C ARG A 62 9.19 6.21 1.23
N THR A 63 7.87 6.23 1.03
CA THR A 63 6.98 7.05 1.86
C THR A 63 7.03 6.62 3.31
N VAL A 64 6.95 5.32 3.60
CA VAL A 64 7.01 4.81 4.99
C VAL A 64 8.36 5.13 5.64
N THR A 65 9.47 5.04 4.91
CA THR A 65 10.77 5.46 5.42
C THR A 65 10.78 6.95 5.76
N ALA A 66 10.29 7.82 4.86
CA ALA A 66 10.17 9.24 5.14
C ALA A 66 9.25 9.53 6.34
N MET A 67 8.16 8.79 6.49
CA MET A 67 7.28 8.89 7.66
C MET A 67 8.01 8.60 8.96
N LEU A 68 8.85 7.55 8.99
CA LEU A 68 9.63 7.19 10.16
C LEU A 68 10.70 8.24 10.47
N ASP A 69 11.35 8.78 9.44
CA ASP A 69 12.36 9.83 9.60
C ASP A 69 11.73 11.12 10.16
N ASP A 70 10.58 11.55 9.62
CA ASP A 70 9.78 12.69 10.10
C ASP A 70 9.31 12.56 11.56
N MET A 71 9.15 11.33 12.05
CA MET A 71 8.71 11.03 13.42
C MET A 71 9.86 10.91 14.42
N ASN A 72 11.08 10.66 13.94
CA ASN A 72 12.29 10.56 14.75
C ASN A 72 13.08 11.88 14.83
N GLY A 73 12.63 12.91 14.12
CA GLY A 73 13.19 14.27 14.11
C GLY A 73 12.58 15.20 15.15
#